data_AF-A0A0N1FUY7-F1
#
_entry.id   AF-A0A0N1FUY7-F1
#
_cell.length_a   1.000
_cell.length_b   1.000
_cell.length_c   1.000
_cell.angle_alpha   90.00
_cell.angle_beta   90.00
_cell.angle_gamma   90.00
#
_symmetry.space_group_name_H-M   'P 1'
#
loop_
_entity.id
_entity.type
_entity.pdbx_description
1 polymer ?
#
loop_
_entity_poly.entity_id
_entity_poly.type
_entity_poly.pdbx_seq_one_letter_code
_entity_poly.pdbx_strand_id
1 'polypeptide(L)'
;MKKFRPQPGFVVQAYRFALDANATQERALRSHCGAARAAYNWAVAWVEASWWQRRAEESYGIPEEQLTQWRPWSLPALRKAFNAAKHTDPRFAAW
;
A
#
# COMPACT_ATOMS: atom_id res chain seq x y z
N MET A 1 -23.51 -19.57 -9.76
CA MET A 1 -23.15 -18.96 -8.46
C MET A 1 -23.93 -19.65 -7.34
N LYS A 2 -23.27 -20.09 -6.26
CA LYS A 2 -23.97 -20.62 -5.07
C LYS A 2 -24.71 -19.48 -4.38
N LYS A 3 -26.04 -19.60 -4.22
CA LYS A 3 -26.85 -18.66 -3.43
C LYS A 3 -26.77 -19.06 -1.96
N PHE A 4 -26.54 -18.09 -1.07
CA PHE A 4 -26.57 -18.32 0.38
C PHE A 4 -27.96 -18.81 0.80
N ARG A 5 -28.02 -19.83 1.67
CA ARG A 5 -29.27 -20.33 2.27
C ARG A 5 -29.17 -20.15 3.80
N PRO A 6 -30.04 -19.34 4.43
CA PRO A 6 -30.09 -19.27 5.88
C PRO A 6 -30.47 -20.62 6.50
N GLN A 7 -30.03 -20.84 7.74
CA GLN A 7 -30.45 -22.01 8.51
C GLN A 7 -31.95 -21.94 8.82
N PRO A 8 -32.65 -23.09 8.98
CA PRO A 8 -34.04 -23.11 9.40
C PRO A 8 -34.25 -22.32 10.69
N GLY A 9 -35.26 -21.44 10.72
CA GLY A 9 -35.54 -20.54 11.85
C GLY A 9 -34.77 -19.21 11.85
N PHE A 10 -33.85 -18.99 10.89
CA PHE A 10 -33.11 -17.73 10.76
C PHE A 10 -33.49 -16.98 9.48
N VAL A 11 -33.52 -15.65 9.55
CA VAL A 11 -33.75 -14.76 8.41
C VAL A 11 -32.50 -13.92 8.19
N VAL A 12 -31.97 -13.90 6.96
CA VAL A 12 -30.93 -12.93 6.59
C VAL A 12 -31.57 -11.68 6.05
N GLN A 13 -31.23 -10.56 6.65
CA GLN A 13 -31.66 -9.24 6.22
C GLN A 13 -30.42 -8.39 5.91
N ALA A 14 -30.45 -7.71 4.77
CA ALA A 14 -29.44 -6.72 4.42
C ALA A 14 -29.94 -5.35 4.84
N TYR A 15 -29.14 -4.63 5.62
CA TYR A 15 -29.45 -3.28 6.04
C TYR A 15 -28.48 -2.29 5.39
N ARG A 16 -29.01 -1.15 4.97
CA ARG A 16 -28.21 -0.01 4.52
C ARG A 16 -28.40 1.12 5.51
N PHE A 17 -27.36 1.43 6.27
CA PHE A 17 -27.34 2.54 7.21
C PHE A 17 -26.62 3.73 6.60
N ALA A 18 -27.16 4.93 6.84
CA ALA A 18 -26.36 6.15 6.71
C ALA A 18 -25.48 6.24 7.96
N LEU A 19 -24.17 6.24 7.78
CA LEU A 19 -23.24 6.45 8.89
C LEU A 19 -23.21 7.94 9.20
N ASP A 20 -23.87 8.38 10.27
CA ASP A 20 -23.73 9.74 10.83
C ASP A 20 -22.44 9.80 11.66
N ALA A 21 -21.31 9.64 10.97
CA ALA A 21 -20.01 9.53 11.59
C ALA A 21 -19.58 10.88 12.15
N ASN A 22 -19.23 10.93 13.44
CA ASN A 22 -18.55 12.09 13.99
C ASN A 22 -17.14 12.24 13.37
N ALA A 23 -16.52 13.40 13.56
CA ALA A 23 -15.22 13.72 12.95
C ALA A 23 -14.11 12.68 13.25
N THR A 24 -14.15 12.01 14.40
CA THR A 24 -13.18 10.96 14.74
C THR A 24 -13.45 9.67 13.98
N GLN A 25 -14.72 9.28 13.87
CA GLN A 25 -15.12 8.10 13.10
C GLN A 25 -14.83 8.28 11.61
N GLU A 26 -15.08 9.47 11.06
CA GLU A 26 -14.77 9.77 9.66
C GLU A 26 -13.26 9.65 9.38
N ARG A 27 -12.42 10.19 10.27
CA ARG A 27 -10.96 10.02 10.19
C ARG A 27 -10.55 8.55 10.22
N ALA A 28 -11.15 7.75 11.09
CA ALA A 28 -10.84 6.32 11.19
C ALA A 28 -11.30 5.53 9.94
N LEU A 29 -12.45 5.86 9.37
CA LEU A 29 -12.93 5.25 8.13
C LEU A 29 -11.99 5.57 6.96
N ARG A 30 -11.53 6.83 6.87
CA ARG A 30 -10.59 7.26 5.84
C ARG A 30 -9.18 6.73 6.04
N SER A 31 -8.76 6.47 7.28
CA SER A 31 -7.39 6.01 7.58
C SER A 31 -7.10 4.65 6.94
N HIS A 32 -8.06 3.73 6.89
CA HIS A 32 -7.85 2.41 6.28
C HIS A 32 -7.64 2.48 4.76
N CYS A 33 -8.58 3.10 4.03
CA CYS A 33 -8.45 3.23 2.57
C CYS A 33 -7.27 4.13 2.19
N GLY A 34 -7.06 5.21 2.96
CA GLY A 34 -5.94 6.12 2.78
C GLY A 34 -4.59 5.44 3.00
N ALA A 35 -4.44 4.64 4.07
CA ALA A 35 -3.21 3.93 4.38
C ALA A 35 -2.85 2.90 3.30
N ALA A 36 -3.85 2.15 2.82
CA ALA A 36 -3.65 1.19 1.72
C ALA A 36 -3.14 1.89 0.45
N ARG A 37 -3.75 3.01 0.07
CA ARG A 37 -3.33 3.78 -1.12
C ARG A 37 -1.94 4.38 -0.95
N ALA A 38 -1.64 4.93 0.22
CA ALA A 38 -0.33 5.51 0.52
C ALA A 38 0.78 4.44 0.50
N ALA A 39 0.56 3.27 1.11
CA ALA A 39 1.51 2.15 1.05
C ALA A 39 1.73 1.65 -0.39
N TYR A 40 0.67 1.56 -1.19
CA TYR A 40 0.78 1.18 -2.60
C TYR A 40 1.62 2.18 -3.40
N ASN A 41 1.29 3.47 -3.32
CA ASN A 41 2.02 4.51 -4.04
C ASN A 41 3.49 4.58 -3.61
N TRP A 42 3.76 4.42 -2.31
CA TRP A 42 5.11 4.34 -1.79
C TRP A 42 5.88 3.16 -2.39
N ALA A 43 5.28 1.97 -2.43
CA ALA A 43 5.93 0.77 -2.95
C ALA A 43 6.29 0.91 -4.45
N VAL A 44 5.37 1.43 -5.26
CA VAL A 44 5.61 1.71 -6.69
C VAL A 44 6.79 2.67 -6.85
N ALA A 45 6.76 3.82 -6.18
CA ALA A 45 7.83 4.82 -6.26
C ALA A 45 9.18 4.25 -5.77
N TRP A 46 9.16 3.44 -4.70
CA TRP A 46 10.37 2.84 -4.15
C TRP A 46 10.99 1.82 -5.12
N VAL A 47 10.20 1.00 -5.81
CA VAL A 47 10.71 0.06 -6.81
C VAL A 47 11.22 0.80 -8.04
N GLU A 48 10.40 1.68 -8.62
CA GLU A 48 10.72 2.44 -9.83
C GLU A 48 11.95 3.35 -9.66
N ALA A 49 12.23 3.84 -8.45
CA ALA A 49 13.45 4.61 -8.19
C ALA A 49 14.73 3.86 -8.59
N SER A 50 14.81 2.55 -8.33
CA SER A 50 15.96 1.75 -8.80
C SER A 50 15.99 1.61 -10.33
N TRP A 51 14.82 1.58 -10.97
CA TRP A 51 14.72 1.43 -12.42
C TRP A 51 15.17 2.70 -13.13
N TRP A 52 14.67 3.85 -12.66
CA TRP A 52 15.06 5.16 -13.20
C TRP A 52 16.54 5.45 -12.98
N GLN A 53 17.07 5.09 -11.82
CA GLN A 53 18.49 5.24 -11.54
C GLN A 53 19.34 4.41 -12.50
N ARG A 54 19.02 3.13 -12.70
CA ARG A 54 19.72 2.27 -13.67
C ARG A 54 19.67 2.82 -15.08
N ARG A 55 18.48 3.26 -15.53
CA ARG A 55 18.31 3.87 -16.86
C ARG A 55 19.19 5.12 -17.04
N ALA A 56 19.36 5.92 -15.99
CA ALA A 56 20.26 7.08 -16.02
C ALA A 56 21.73 6.64 -16.10
N GLU A 57 22.15 5.67 -15.29
CA GLU A 57 23.51 5.12 -15.29
C GLU A 57 23.87 4.49 -16.65
N GLU A 58 22.96 3.73 -17.25
CA GLU A 58 23.09 3.19 -18.60
C GLU A 58 23.27 4.30 -19.64
N SER A 59 22.55 5.43 -19.51
CA SER A 59 22.69 6.58 -20.42
C SER A 59 24.07 7.26 -20.35
N TYR A 60 24.82 7.04 -19.27
CA TYR A 60 26.21 7.50 -19.12
C TYR A 60 27.25 6.43 -19.48
N GLY A 61 26.81 5.26 -19.95
CA GLY A 61 27.70 4.17 -20.34
C GLY A 61 28.28 3.39 -19.16
N ILE A 62 27.63 3.41 -17.99
CA ILE A 62 28.06 2.59 -16.85
C ILE A 62 27.84 1.10 -17.20
N PRO A 63 28.87 0.24 -17.04
CA PRO A 63 28.74 -1.20 -17.28
C PRO A 63 27.68 -1.85 -16.39
N GLU A 64 27.02 -2.90 -16.89
CA GLU A 64 25.89 -3.54 -16.20
C GLU A 64 26.24 -4.00 -14.77
N GLU A 65 27.46 -4.50 -14.56
CA GLU A 65 27.95 -4.98 -13.27
C GLU A 65 28.13 -3.86 -12.22
N GLN A 66 28.14 -2.60 -12.65
CA GLN A 66 28.25 -1.42 -11.78
C GLN A 66 26.93 -0.67 -11.62
N LEU A 67 25.85 -1.10 -12.30
CA LEU A 67 24.55 -0.47 -12.18
C LEU A 67 23.94 -0.68 -10.78
N THR A 68 23.13 0.28 -10.36
CA THR A 68 22.33 0.22 -9.13
C THR A 68 21.59 -1.12 -9.05
N GLN A 69 21.70 -1.81 -7.91
CA GLN A 69 21.05 -3.11 -7.72
C GLN A 69 19.52 -2.99 -7.76
N TRP A 70 18.87 -4.01 -8.33
CA TRP A 70 17.42 -4.11 -8.31
C TRP A 70 16.88 -4.23 -6.90
N ARG A 71 15.85 -3.46 -6.60
CA ARG A 71 15.14 -3.55 -5.33
C ARG A 71 14.19 -4.76 -5.32
N PRO A 72 14.15 -5.55 -4.25
CA PRO A 72 13.23 -6.68 -4.13
C PRO A 72 11.77 -6.20 -4.00
N TRP A 73 10.86 -6.80 -4.75
CA TRP A 73 9.45 -6.38 -4.83
C TRP A 73 8.45 -7.42 -4.32
N SER A 74 8.94 -8.45 -3.62
CA SER A 74 8.08 -9.39 -2.92
C SER A 74 7.37 -8.69 -1.75
N LEU A 75 6.16 -9.15 -1.41
CA LEU A 75 5.39 -8.58 -0.30
C LEU A 75 6.17 -8.51 1.03
N PRO A 76 6.91 -9.56 1.47
CA PRO A 76 7.71 -9.48 2.69
C PRO A 76 8.82 -8.42 2.63
N ALA A 77 9.49 -8.27 1.48
CA ALA A 77 10.56 -7.30 1.30
C ALA A 77 10.03 -5.86 1.33
N LEU A 78 8.93 -5.61 0.60
CA LEU A 78 8.27 -4.31 0.59
C LEU A 78 7.75 -3.93 1.99
N ARG A 79 7.18 -4.89 2.73
CA ARG A 79 6.73 -4.65 4.12
C ARG A 79 7.88 -4.25 5.03
N LYS A 80 9.02 -4.94 4.93
CA LYS A 80 10.22 -4.63 5.71
C LYS A 80 10.75 -3.23 5.37
N ALA A 81 10.89 -2.92 4.08
CA ALA A 81 11.38 -1.63 3.62
C ALA A 81 10.43 -0.47 3.99
N PHE A 82 9.11 -0.67 3.86
CA PHE A 82 8.11 0.34 4.22
C PHE A 82 8.13 0.64 5.72
N ASN A 83 8.24 -0.40 6.56
CA ASN A 83 8.36 -0.22 8.00
C ASN A 83 9.60 0.59 8.39
N ALA A 84 10.74 0.35 7.73
CA ALA A 84 11.93 1.16 7.94
C ALA A 84 11.72 2.62 7.48
N ALA A 85 11.09 2.82 6.33
CA ALA A 85 10.82 4.16 5.79
C ALA A 85 9.89 5.00 6.66
N LYS A 86 8.94 4.39 7.38
CA LYS A 86 8.08 5.14 8.32
C LYS A 86 8.85 5.88 9.41
N HIS A 87 10.06 5.41 9.76
CA HIS A 87 10.90 6.06 10.75
C HIS A 87 11.75 7.22 10.19
N THR A 88 11.87 7.34 8.87
CA THR A 88 12.78 8.31 8.22
C THR A 88 12.09 9.25 7.25
N ASP A 89 10.95 8.86 6.69
CA ASP A 89 10.19 9.64 5.72
C ASP A 89 9.15 10.53 6.43
N PRO A 90 9.27 11.87 6.34
CA PRO A 90 8.36 12.80 7.00
C PRO A 90 6.88 12.61 6.61
N ARG A 91 6.59 12.02 5.44
CA ARG A 91 5.22 11.74 5.00
C ARG A 91 4.48 10.77 5.91
N PHE A 92 5.23 9.94 6.65
CA PHE A 92 4.68 8.94 7.56
C PHE A 92 4.99 9.25 9.03
N ALA A 93 5.43 10.46 9.37
CA ALA A 93 5.79 10.82 10.75
C ALA A 93 4.61 10.72 11.75
N ALA A 94 3.37 10.76 11.25
CA ALA A 94 2.15 10.61 12.05
C ALA A 94 1.58 9.17 12.05
N TRP A 95 2.33 8.19 11.53
CA TRP A 95 1.93 6.78 11.41
C TRP A 95 2.60 5.89 12.44
#